data_AF-A0A9L0T3Q8-F1
#
_entry.id   AF-A0A9L0T3Q8-F1
#
_cell.length_a   1.000
_cell.length_b   1.000
_cell.length_c   1.000
_cell.angle_alpha   90.00
_cell.angle_beta   90.00
_cell.angle_gamma   90.00
#
_symmetry.space_group_name_H-M   'P 1'
#
loop_
_entity.id
_entity.type
_entity.pdbx_description
1 polymer ?
#
loop_
_entity_poly.entity_id
_entity_poly.type
_entity_poly.pdbx_seq_one_letter_code
_entity_poly.pdbx_strand_id
1 'polypeptide(L)'
;MNNQKAVVVLLQECKQILDQLLLEASDVSEVDKSEDQRCRASLPSELRTLIQEAKEMKWPFVPEKWQYKQAVGPEDKTNLQDVIGAGLQPLLAALRASILARDGATAAAIVFLSDRLLYGLDASRPLLQVAKGLHRLQPAAPVAPQLVIRQARVSVNAGSAAPRPPGRAGPGGSPAPRAQRPRREARQSQGR
;
A
#
# COMPACT_ATOMS: atom_id res chain seq x y z
N MET A 1 18.94 7.48 -7.89
CA MET A 1 18.94 6.23 -7.07
C MET A 1 18.87 6.47 -5.56
N ASN A 2 19.35 7.60 -5.01
CA ASN A 2 19.29 7.84 -3.55
C ASN A 2 17.87 8.16 -3.02
N ASN A 3 17.02 8.80 -3.83
CA ASN A 3 15.68 9.22 -3.39
C ASN A 3 14.72 8.03 -3.20
N GLN A 4 14.75 7.03 -4.10
CA GLN A 4 13.92 5.82 -3.99
C GLN A 4 14.22 5.03 -2.71
N LYS A 5 15.51 4.80 -2.41
CA LYS A 5 15.93 4.09 -1.20
C LYS A 5 15.49 4.83 0.07
N ALA A 6 15.67 6.15 0.10
CA ALA A 6 15.22 6.98 1.21
C ALA A 6 13.69 6.88 1.44
N VAL A 7 12.91 6.94 0.36
CA VAL A 7 11.45 6.76 0.40
C VAL A 7 11.07 5.38 0.96
N VAL A 8 11.73 4.31 0.50
CA VAL A 8 11.47 2.95 0.99
C VAL A 8 11.80 2.82 2.47
N VAL A 9 12.91 3.40 2.94
CA VAL A 9 13.30 3.42 4.36
C VAL A 9 12.23 4.14 5.19
N LEU A 10 11.78 5.33 4.78
CA LEU A 10 10.73 6.08 5.48
C LEU A 10 9.40 5.29 5.56
N LEU A 11 9.01 4.60 4.48
CA LEU A 11 7.80 3.77 4.50
C LEU A 11 7.94 2.55 5.41
N GLN A 12 9.15 1.96 5.50
CA GLN A 12 9.43 0.89 6.45
C GLN A 12 9.38 1.38 7.90
N GLU A 13 9.93 2.56 8.19
CA GLU A 13 9.81 3.20 9.51
C GLU A 13 8.35 3.45 9.87
N CYS A 14 7.54 3.98 8.94
CA CYS A 14 6.10 4.18 9.15
C CYS A 14 5.38 2.88 9.50
N LYS A 15 5.74 1.77 8.82
CA LYS A 15 5.20 0.44 9.13
C LYS A 15 5.60 -0.02 10.54
N GLN A 16 6.86 0.16 10.93
CA GLN A 16 7.35 -0.23 12.25
C GLN A 16 6.62 0.55 13.36
N ILE A 17 6.43 1.87 13.16
CA ILE A 17 5.66 2.70 14.08
C ILE A 17 4.22 2.18 14.19
N LEU A 18 3.57 1.84 13.06
CA LEU A 18 2.23 1.25 13.09
C LEU A 18 2.17 -0.08 13.85
N ASP A 19 3.16 -0.95 13.66
CA ASP A 19 3.23 -2.24 14.39
C ASP A 19 3.42 -2.01 15.90
N GLN A 20 4.18 -0.99 16.30
CA GLN A 20 4.35 -0.62 17.71
C GLN A 20 3.06 -0.04 18.30
N LEU A 21 2.41 0.89 17.60
CA LEU A 21 1.14 1.50 18.04
C LEU A 21 -0.01 0.51 18.15
N LEU A 22 0.04 -0.61 17.40
CA LEU A 22 -0.90 -1.72 17.53
C LEU A 22 -0.73 -2.52 18.83
N LEU A 23 0.46 -2.50 19.43
CA LEU A 23 0.77 -3.17 20.69
C LEU A 23 0.54 -2.24 21.89
N GLU A 24 0.70 -0.93 21.69
CA GLU A 24 0.57 0.08 22.74
C GLU A 24 -0.86 0.56 22.95
N ALA A 25 -1.21 0.82 24.22
CA ALA A 25 -2.47 1.45 24.59
C ALA A 25 -2.62 2.83 23.90
N SER A 26 -3.87 3.26 23.69
CA SER A 26 -4.20 4.48 22.95
C SER A 26 -3.92 5.76 23.75
N ASP A 27 -2.70 5.96 24.21
CA ASP A 27 -2.23 7.23 24.73
C ASP A 27 -1.51 7.98 23.59
N VAL A 28 -2.02 9.15 23.22
CA VAL A 28 -1.45 9.99 22.17
C VAL A 28 -0.89 11.23 22.85
N SER A 29 0.43 11.43 22.74
CA SER A 29 1.07 12.59 23.34
C SER A 29 0.60 13.89 22.68
N GLU A 30 0.42 14.94 23.48
CA GLU A 30 0.18 16.29 22.95
C GLU A 30 1.34 16.80 22.08
N VAL A 31 2.55 16.24 22.29
CA VAL A 31 3.72 16.49 21.43
C VAL A 31 3.47 15.94 20.02
N ASP A 32 2.98 14.70 19.90
CA ASP A 32 2.72 14.07 18.60
C ASP A 32 1.63 14.82 17.81
N LYS A 33 0.58 15.29 18.51
CA LYS A 33 -0.47 16.13 17.89
C LYS A 33 0.08 17.47 17.40
N SER A 34 0.95 18.09 18.18
CA SER A 34 1.58 19.37 17.83
C SER A 34 2.53 19.22 16.63
N GLU A 35 3.28 18.12 16.59
CA GLU A 35 4.15 17.78 15.46
C GLU A 35 3.37 17.50 14.18
N ASP A 36 2.27 16.74 14.24
CA ASP A 36 1.37 16.53 13.08
C ASP A 36 0.88 17.85 12.50
N GLN A 37 0.38 18.74 13.36
CA GLN A 37 -0.11 20.06 12.95
C GLN A 37 1.01 20.88 12.30
N ARG A 38 2.22 20.88 12.87
CA ARG A 38 3.38 21.60 12.31
C ARG A 38 3.80 21.04 10.96
N CYS A 39 3.88 19.71 10.82
CA CYS A 39 4.21 19.04 9.57
C CYS A 39 3.17 19.30 8.49
N ARG A 40 1.88 19.35 8.84
CA ARG A 40 0.82 19.65 7.88
C ARG A 40 0.79 21.13 7.50
N ALA A 41 1.06 22.04 8.43
CA ALA A 41 1.08 23.48 8.19
C ALA A 41 2.24 23.91 7.27
N SER A 42 3.35 23.18 7.27
CA SER A 42 4.49 23.43 6.37
C SER A 42 4.25 22.97 4.92
N LEU A 43 3.19 22.20 4.67
CA LEU A 43 2.85 21.76 3.32
C LEU A 43 2.33 22.94 2.46
N PRO A 44 2.68 22.96 1.16
CA PRO A 44 2.05 23.84 0.18
C PRO A 44 0.51 23.80 0.28
N SER A 45 -0.14 24.95 0.08
CA SER A 45 -1.61 25.08 0.16
C SER A 45 -2.35 24.09 -0.76
N GLU A 46 -1.80 23.83 -1.94
CA GLU A 46 -2.34 22.87 -2.90
C GLU A 46 -2.33 21.44 -2.34
N LEU A 47 -1.23 21.00 -1.72
CA LEU A 47 -1.14 19.68 -1.08
C LEU A 47 -2.07 19.57 0.14
N ARG A 48 -2.19 20.63 0.95
CA ARG A 48 -3.15 20.66 2.06
C ARG A 48 -4.59 20.49 1.57
N THR A 49 -4.94 21.15 0.49
CA THR A 49 -6.27 21.05 -0.14
C THR A 49 -6.49 19.62 -0.64
N LEU A 50 -5.55 19.07 -1.41
CA LEU A 50 -5.64 17.69 -1.90
C LEU A 50 -5.79 16.66 -0.78
N ILE A 51 -5.07 16.83 0.33
CA ILE A 51 -5.21 15.95 1.51
C ILE A 51 -6.63 16.03 2.05
N GLN A 52 -7.18 17.24 2.22
CA GLN A 52 -8.53 17.42 2.74
C GLN A 52 -9.58 16.79 1.81
N GLU A 53 -9.46 17.00 0.50
CA GLU A 53 -10.39 16.41 -0.47
C GLU A 53 -10.29 14.89 -0.57
N ALA A 54 -9.07 14.34 -0.42
CA ALA A 54 -8.84 12.91 -0.28
C ALA A 54 -9.47 12.35 1.00
N LYS A 55 -9.40 13.06 2.13
CA LYS A 55 -10.08 12.69 3.39
C LYS A 55 -11.60 12.66 3.25
N GLU A 56 -12.15 13.63 2.53
CA GLU A 56 -13.58 13.72 2.21
C GLU A 56 -14.04 12.68 1.18
N MET A 57 -13.12 11.85 0.67
CA MET A 57 -13.39 10.85 -0.38
C MET A 57 -14.08 11.46 -1.59
N LYS A 58 -13.73 12.70 -1.98
CA LYS A 58 -14.35 13.38 -3.12
C LYS A 58 -14.24 12.59 -4.42
N TRP A 59 -13.22 11.74 -4.54
CA TRP A 59 -12.98 10.93 -5.73
C TRP A 59 -12.40 9.56 -5.39
N PRO A 60 -12.76 8.50 -6.12
CA PRO A 60 -12.20 7.15 -5.94
C PRO A 60 -10.75 7.02 -6.46
N PHE A 61 -10.32 7.95 -7.32
CA PHE A 61 -8.98 8.06 -7.90
C PHE A 61 -8.56 9.52 -7.88
N VAL A 62 -7.28 9.80 -7.61
CA VAL A 62 -6.75 11.17 -7.64
C VAL A 62 -6.85 11.69 -9.08
N PRO A 63 -7.71 12.69 -9.36
CA PRO A 63 -7.98 13.13 -10.72
C PRO A 63 -6.85 14.04 -11.23
N GLU A 64 -6.43 13.92 -12.48
CA GLU A 64 -5.58 14.96 -13.07
C GLU A 64 -6.41 16.21 -13.43
N LYS A 65 -5.82 17.41 -13.37
CA LYS A 65 -6.52 18.69 -13.64
C LYS A 65 -7.20 18.73 -15.02
N TRP A 66 -6.64 18.02 -16.00
CA TRP A 66 -7.16 17.91 -17.36
C TRP A 66 -8.15 16.75 -17.58
N GLN A 67 -8.29 15.83 -16.61
CA GLN A 67 -8.97 14.54 -16.84
C GLN A 67 -10.46 14.67 -17.17
N TYR A 68 -11.11 15.75 -16.75
CA TYR A 68 -12.55 15.97 -16.95
C TYR A 68 -12.90 17.31 -17.61
N LYS A 69 -11.90 18.05 -18.12
CA LYS A 69 -12.12 19.35 -18.78
C LYS A 69 -12.08 19.20 -20.31
N GLN A 70 -13.12 19.69 -20.99
CA GLN A 70 -13.16 19.70 -22.46
C GLN A 70 -12.27 20.77 -23.09
N ALA A 71 -12.05 21.90 -22.42
CA ALA A 71 -11.12 22.94 -22.83
C ALA A 71 -9.99 23.02 -21.81
N VAL A 72 -8.84 22.43 -22.13
CA VAL A 72 -7.66 22.38 -21.26
C VAL A 72 -6.84 23.65 -21.46
N GLY A 73 -6.82 24.53 -20.46
CA GLY A 73 -5.96 25.71 -20.43
C GLY A 73 -4.48 25.36 -20.16
N PRO A 74 -3.54 26.29 -20.37
CA PRO A 74 -2.13 26.06 -20.04
C PRO A 74 -1.90 25.77 -18.54
N GLU A 75 -2.71 26.36 -17.65
CA GLU A 75 -2.73 26.08 -16.21
C GLU A 75 -3.20 24.65 -15.86
N ASP A 76 -4.06 24.05 -16.68
CA ASP A 76 -4.61 22.69 -16.49
C ASP A 76 -3.63 21.59 -16.93
N LYS A 77 -2.53 21.96 -17.60
CA LYS A 77 -1.44 21.05 -17.97
C LYS A 77 -0.47 20.77 -16.81
N THR A 78 -0.60 21.50 -15.69
CA THR A 78 0.18 21.18 -14.49
C THR A 78 -0.29 19.84 -13.93
N ASN A 79 0.58 18.84 -13.99
CA ASN A 79 0.28 17.49 -13.55
C ASN A 79 0.27 17.46 -12.02
N LEU A 80 -0.76 16.88 -11.39
CA LEU A 80 -0.77 16.77 -9.92
C LEU A 80 0.43 15.95 -9.43
N GLN A 81 0.93 15.04 -10.26
CA GLN A 81 2.15 14.29 -9.97
C GLN A 81 3.39 15.18 -9.83
N ASP A 82 3.46 16.33 -10.50
CA ASP A 82 4.60 17.26 -10.37
C ASP A 82 4.57 17.95 -9.00
N VAL A 83 3.39 18.37 -8.56
CA VAL A 83 3.18 18.98 -7.24
C VAL A 83 3.43 17.96 -6.12
N ILE A 84 2.89 16.75 -6.25
CA ILE A 84 3.10 15.64 -5.31
C ILE A 84 4.58 15.21 -5.33
N GLY A 85 5.22 15.21 -6.51
CA GLY A 85 6.63 14.88 -6.68
C GLY A 85 7.55 15.87 -5.99
N ALA A 86 7.32 17.18 -6.17
CA ALA A 86 8.07 18.23 -5.51
C ALA A 86 7.87 18.21 -3.98
N GLY A 87 6.67 17.83 -3.51
CA GLY A 87 6.32 17.76 -2.10
C GLY A 87 6.45 16.38 -1.45
N LEU A 88 7.03 15.37 -2.11
CA LEU A 88 7.00 13.99 -1.62
C LEU A 88 7.66 13.83 -0.24
N GLN A 89 8.83 14.43 -0.02
CA GLN A 89 9.53 14.33 1.25
C GLN A 89 8.74 14.97 2.41
N PRO A 90 8.25 16.21 2.28
CA PRO A 90 7.30 16.79 3.25
C PRO A 90 6.03 15.95 3.46
N LEU A 91 5.46 15.34 2.40
CA LEU A 91 4.29 14.47 2.51
C LEU A 91 4.58 13.22 3.33
N LEU A 92 5.74 12.58 3.14
CA LEU A 92 6.13 11.40 3.93
C LEU A 92 6.43 11.76 5.39
N ALA A 93 7.01 12.93 5.64
CA ALA A 93 7.16 13.45 7.00
C ALA A 93 5.79 13.70 7.66
N ALA A 94 4.84 14.30 6.95
CA ALA A 94 3.47 14.47 7.43
C ALA A 94 2.77 13.12 7.65
N LEU A 95 2.97 12.12 6.78
CA LEU A 95 2.44 10.76 6.96
C LEU A 95 2.93 10.16 8.28
N ARG A 96 4.23 10.25 8.56
CA ARG A 96 4.82 9.75 9.79
C ARG A 96 4.23 10.46 11.02
N ALA A 97 4.12 11.78 10.98
CA ALA A 97 3.56 12.57 12.07
C ALA A 97 2.08 12.23 12.30
N SER A 98 1.28 12.08 11.24
CA SER A 98 -0.12 11.67 11.34
C SER A 98 -0.30 10.26 11.91
N ILE A 99 0.61 9.33 11.60
CA ILE A 99 0.62 7.99 12.20
C ILE A 99 0.84 8.07 13.71
N LEU A 100 1.85 8.84 14.16
CA LEU A 100 2.18 9.03 15.58
C LEU A 100 1.01 9.70 16.33
N ALA A 101 0.40 10.72 15.72
CA ALA A 101 -0.79 11.38 16.24
C ALA A 101 -2.07 10.52 16.18
N ARG A 102 -1.98 9.29 15.65
CA ARG A 102 -3.11 8.38 15.40
C ARG A 102 -4.24 9.02 14.55
N ASP A 103 -3.90 9.94 13.65
CA ASP A 103 -4.84 10.46 12.63
C ASP A 103 -4.79 9.58 11.37
N GLY A 104 -5.45 8.41 11.45
CA GLY A 104 -5.47 7.45 10.36
C GLY A 104 -6.22 7.95 9.12
N ALA A 105 -7.14 8.90 9.26
CA ALA A 105 -7.83 9.52 8.12
C ALA A 105 -6.85 10.38 7.30
N THR A 106 -6.07 11.24 7.96
CA THR A 106 -5.03 12.04 7.30
C THR A 106 -3.93 11.14 6.74
N ALA A 107 -3.47 10.15 7.49
CA ALA A 107 -2.47 9.20 7.01
C ALA A 107 -2.96 8.42 5.77
N ALA A 108 -4.19 7.93 5.78
CA ALA A 108 -4.78 7.24 4.63
C ALA A 108 -4.91 8.15 3.40
N ALA A 109 -5.28 9.41 3.59
CA ALA A 109 -5.34 10.40 2.51
C ALA A 109 -3.95 10.67 1.89
N ILE A 110 -2.90 10.80 2.71
CA ILE A 110 -1.52 10.98 2.20
C ILE A 110 -1.05 9.72 1.45
N VAL A 111 -1.37 8.53 1.95
CA VAL A 111 -1.07 7.26 1.26
C VAL A 111 -1.79 7.19 -0.09
N PHE A 112 -3.05 7.61 -0.15
CA PHE A 112 -3.83 7.66 -1.40
C PHE A 112 -3.21 8.63 -2.42
N LEU A 113 -2.85 9.84 -2.01
CA LEU A 113 -2.21 10.83 -2.89
C LEU A 113 -0.86 10.35 -3.41
N SER A 114 -0.06 9.72 -2.57
CA SER A 114 1.31 9.29 -2.91
C SER A 114 1.35 8.01 -3.76
N ASP A 115 0.26 7.24 -3.84
CA ASP A 115 0.24 5.92 -4.49
C ASP A 115 0.71 5.93 -5.95
N ARG A 116 0.21 6.87 -6.75
CA ARG A 116 0.52 6.90 -8.18
C ARG A 116 2.00 7.18 -8.42
N LEU A 117 2.55 8.16 -7.68
CA LEU A 117 3.96 8.51 -7.74
C LEU A 117 4.85 7.36 -7.24
N LEU A 118 4.51 6.78 -6.09
CA LEU A 118 5.28 5.70 -5.48
C LEU A 118 5.24 4.39 -6.30
N TYR A 119 4.20 4.19 -7.11
CA TYR A 119 4.20 3.12 -8.11
C TYR A 119 5.22 3.33 -9.22
N GLY A 120 5.39 4.56 -9.70
CA GLY A 120 6.45 4.90 -10.66
C GLY A 120 7.86 4.73 -10.09
N LEU A 121 8.00 4.73 -8.77
CA LEU A 121 9.26 4.56 -8.04
C LEU A 121 9.47 3.13 -7.50
N ASP A 122 8.68 2.14 -7.93
CA ASP A 122 8.71 0.76 -7.44
C ASP A 122 8.60 0.62 -5.90
N ALA A 123 7.97 1.60 -5.24
CA ALA A 123 7.81 1.67 -3.79
C ALA A 123 6.39 1.30 -3.31
N SER A 124 5.55 0.76 -4.20
CA SER A 124 4.16 0.40 -3.85
C SER A 124 4.05 -0.71 -2.80
N ARG A 125 4.99 -1.67 -2.76
CA ARG A 125 4.93 -2.76 -1.76
C ARG A 125 5.03 -2.22 -0.32
N PRO A 126 6.07 -1.44 0.04
CA PRO A 126 6.12 -0.78 1.35
C PRO A 126 4.90 0.11 1.63
N LEU A 127 4.43 0.89 0.64
CA LEU A 127 3.26 1.75 0.81
C LEU A 127 1.99 0.95 1.16
N LEU A 128 1.74 -0.16 0.47
CA LEU A 128 0.60 -1.04 0.74
C LEU A 128 0.69 -1.70 2.12
N GLN A 129 1.91 -1.97 2.63
CA GLN A 129 2.09 -2.45 3.99
C GLN A 129 1.71 -1.38 5.02
N VAL A 130 2.05 -0.11 4.78
CA VAL A 130 1.59 1.03 5.60
C VAL A 130 0.07 1.15 5.56
N ALA A 131 -0.55 1.09 4.37
CA ALA A 131 -2.00 1.11 4.23
C ALA A 131 -2.69 -0.03 5.02
N LYS A 132 -2.10 -1.24 4.98
CA LYS A 132 -2.58 -2.39 5.75
C LYS A 132 -2.43 -2.15 7.26
N GLY A 133 -1.31 -1.59 7.71
CA GLY A 133 -1.10 -1.24 9.12
C GLY A 133 -2.12 -0.22 9.63
N LEU A 134 -2.37 0.82 8.84
CA LEU A 134 -3.40 1.83 9.13
C LEU A 134 -4.78 1.21 9.28
N HIS A 135 -5.18 0.33 8.35
CA HIS A 135 -6.47 -0.36 8.43
C HIS A 135 -6.58 -1.28 9.65
N ARG A 136 -5.47 -1.88 10.11
CA ARG A 136 -5.49 -2.68 11.35
C ARG A 136 -5.63 -1.81 12.59
N LEU A 137 -4.98 -0.64 12.61
CA LEU A 137 -5.02 0.29 13.74
C LEU A 137 -6.39 0.98 13.82
N GLN A 138 -6.96 1.35 12.67
CA GLN A 138 -8.24 2.02 12.55
C GLN A 138 -9.05 1.41 11.41
N PRO A 139 -9.81 0.32 11.68
CA PRO A 139 -10.62 -0.36 10.65
C PRO A 139 -11.67 0.54 10.00
N ALA A 140 -12.10 1.59 10.69
CA ALA A 140 -13.04 2.59 10.19
C ALA A 140 -12.43 3.56 9.17
N ALA A 141 -11.09 3.63 9.06
CA ALA A 141 -10.44 4.52 8.10
C ALA A 141 -10.73 4.03 6.66
N PRO A 142 -11.23 4.90 5.77
CA PRO A 142 -11.58 4.52 4.42
C PRO A 142 -10.33 4.18 3.60
N VAL A 143 -10.39 3.07 2.87
CA VAL A 143 -9.33 2.67 1.93
C VAL A 143 -9.78 3.02 0.51
N ALA A 144 -9.04 3.93 -0.14
CA ALA A 144 -9.37 4.36 -1.50
C ALA A 144 -9.33 3.18 -2.50
N PRO A 145 -10.30 3.07 -3.43
CA PRO A 145 -10.33 2.02 -4.46
C PRO A 145 -9.02 1.92 -5.27
N GLN A 146 -8.34 3.05 -5.50
CA GLN A 146 -7.03 3.10 -6.14
C GLN A 146 -5.99 2.20 -5.48
N LEU A 147 -5.95 2.14 -4.14
CA LEU A 147 -5.01 1.31 -3.38
C LEU A 147 -5.34 -0.19 -3.49
N VAL A 148 -6.62 -0.53 -3.56
CA VAL A 148 -7.08 -1.91 -3.78
C VAL A 148 -6.63 -2.41 -5.16
N ILE A 149 -6.81 -1.57 -6.18
CA ILE A 149 -6.34 -1.86 -7.54
C ILE A 149 -4.81 -1.94 -7.58
N ARG A 150 -4.11 -1.07 -6.84
CA ARG A 150 -2.65 -1.17 -6.71
C ARG A 150 -2.21 -2.51 -6.16
N GLN A 151 -2.86 -3.00 -5.11
CA GLN A 151 -2.55 -4.31 -4.53
C GLN A 151 -2.71 -5.42 -5.58
N ALA A 152 -3.79 -5.40 -6.38
CA ALA A 152 -3.99 -6.36 -7.45
C ALA A 152 -2.87 -6.29 -8.51
N ARG A 153 -2.47 -5.09 -8.94
CA ARG A 153 -1.37 -4.89 -9.91
C ARG A 153 -0.05 -5.43 -9.40
N VAL A 154 0.29 -5.15 -8.14
CA VAL A 154 1.54 -5.63 -7.53
C VAL A 154 1.55 -7.16 -7.43
N SER A 155 0.41 -7.79 -7.11
CA SER A 155 0.29 -9.25 -7.07
C SER A 155 0.49 -9.88 -8.45
N VAL A 156 -0.15 -9.33 -9.48
CA VAL A 156 0.03 -9.80 -10.87
C VAL A 156 1.49 -9.63 -11.32
N ASN A 157 2.10 -8.48 -11.07
CA ASN A 157 3.51 -8.23 -11.42
C ASN A 157 4.50 -9.15 -10.66
N ALA A 158 4.10 -9.68 -9.50
CA ALA A 158 4.89 -10.63 -8.73
C ALA A 158 4.77 -12.08 -9.23
N GLY A 159 4.00 -12.35 -10.29
CA GLY A 159 3.67 -13.70 -10.75
C GLY A 159 2.65 -14.42 -9.88
N SER A 160 2.05 -13.74 -8.90
CA SER A 160 0.96 -14.29 -8.10
C SER A 160 -0.34 -14.14 -8.88
N ALA A 161 -0.77 -15.22 -9.54
CA ALA A 161 -2.14 -15.33 -10.01
C ALA A 161 -3.09 -15.14 -8.80
N ALA A 162 -4.20 -14.42 -9.05
CA ALA A 162 -5.14 -13.89 -8.06
C ALA A 162 -5.36 -14.76 -6.81
N PRO A 163 -5.55 -14.15 -5.61
CA PRO A 163 -5.95 -14.90 -4.43
C PRO A 163 -7.23 -15.67 -4.74
N ARG A 164 -7.16 -17.00 -4.67
CA ARG A 164 -8.32 -17.87 -4.90
C ARG A 164 -9.41 -17.45 -3.92
N PRO A 165 -10.67 -17.29 -4.36
CA PRO A 165 -11.76 -16.98 -3.45
C PRO A 165 -11.84 -18.07 -2.36
N PRO A 166 -12.02 -17.71 -1.08
CA PRO A 166 -12.24 -18.69 -0.02
C PRO A 166 -13.66 -19.24 -0.20
N GLY A 167 -13.79 -20.38 -0.87
CA GLY A 167 -15.10 -21.00 -1.05
C GLY A 167 -15.23 -21.86 -2.29
N ARG A 168 -14.56 -23.00 -2.29
CA ARG A 168 -15.13 -24.27 -2.80
C ARG A 168 -14.29 -25.41 -2.26
N ALA A 169 -14.74 -25.98 -1.15
CA ALA A 169 -14.38 -27.33 -0.79
C ALA A 169 -14.85 -28.23 -1.95
N GLY A 170 -13.92 -28.71 -2.77
CA GLY A 170 -14.18 -29.82 -3.67
C GLY A 170 -14.37 -31.09 -2.83
N PRO A 171 -15.25 -32.02 -3.25
CA PRO A 171 -15.50 -33.23 -2.49
C PRO A 171 -14.24 -34.11 -2.49
N GLY A 172 -14.08 -34.83 -1.38
CA GLY A 172 -12.88 -35.58 -1.05
C GLY A 172 -12.35 -36.50 -2.14
N GLY A 173 -11.02 -36.60 -2.14
CA GLY A 173 -10.27 -37.60 -2.88
C GLY A 173 -8.92 -37.79 -2.21
N SER A 174 -8.89 -38.59 -1.15
CA SER A 174 -7.65 -39.08 -0.56
C SER A 174 -6.76 -39.69 -1.65
N PRO A 175 -5.47 -39.33 -1.76
CA PRO A 175 -4.56 -40.11 -2.57
C PRO A 175 -4.24 -41.39 -1.80
N ALA A 176 -4.71 -42.52 -2.32
CA ALA A 176 -4.34 -43.85 -1.83
C ALA A 176 -2.81 -44.05 -1.93
N PRO A 177 -2.17 -44.75 -0.97
CA PRO A 177 -0.74 -44.97 -0.98
C PRO A 177 -0.36 -45.93 -2.11
N ARG A 178 0.64 -45.51 -2.90
CA ARG A 178 1.21 -46.25 -4.02
C ARG A 178 1.86 -47.54 -3.51
N ALA A 179 1.26 -48.70 -3.83
CA ALA A 179 1.80 -50.01 -3.49
C ALA A 179 3.19 -50.19 -4.12
N GLN A 180 4.17 -50.53 -3.29
CA GLN A 180 5.52 -50.93 -3.69
C GLN A 180 5.43 -52.26 -4.45
N ARG A 181 5.88 -52.29 -5.71
CA ARG A 181 6.09 -53.55 -6.44
C ARG A 181 7.36 -54.24 -5.88
N PRO A 182 7.31 -55.53 -5.54
CA PRO A 182 8.50 -56.24 -5.08
C PRO A 182 9.46 -56.51 -6.24
N ARG A 183 10.76 -56.33 -5.95
CA ARG A 183 11.87 -56.84 -6.74
C ARG A 183 11.76 -58.37 -6.82
N ARG A 184 11.80 -58.93 -8.03
CA ARG A 184 12.16 -60.34 -8.24
C ARG A 184 13.60 -60.39 -8.72
N GLU A 185 14.47 -60.83 -7.83
CA GLU A 185 15.81 -61.31 -8.16
C GLU A 185 15.77 -62.81 -8.53
N ALA A 186 16.61 -63.11 -9.53
CA ALA A 186 17.45 -64.30 -9.70
C ALA A 186 16.84 -65.67 -10.08
N ARG A 187 17.35 -66.20 -11.21
CA ARG A 187 18.16 -67.44 -11.40
C ARG A 187 17.85 -68.09 -12.77
N GLN A 188 18.84 -68.11 -13.68
CA GLN A 188 19.68 -69.28 -14.06
C GLN A 188 18.91 -70.46 -14.66
N SER A 189 19.18 -70.79 -15.93
CA SER A 189 19.99 -71.95 -16.39
C SER A 189 19.51 -72.60 -17.72
N GLN A 190 20.50 -72.93 -18.56
CA GLN A 190 20.59 -74.07 -19.51
C GLN A 190 19.72 -74.14 -20.78
N GLY A 191 20.40 -73.94 -21.93
CA GLY A 191 20.75 -75.04 -22.85
C GLY A 191 19.70 -75.57 -23.84
N ARG A 192 19.90 -75.26 -25.12
CA ARG A 192 20.17 -76.24 -26.20
C ARG A 192 20.65 -75.53 -27.46
#